data_AF-A0A1M2Z8G2-F1
#
_entry.id   AF-A0A1M2Z8G2-F1
#
_cell.length_a   1.000
_cell.length_b   1.000
_cell.length_c   1.000
_cell.angle_alpha   90.00
_cell.angle_beta   90.00
_cell.angle_gamma   90.00
#
_symmetry.space_group_name_H-M   'P 1'
#
loop_
_entity.id
_entity.type
_entity.pdbx_description
1 polymer ?
#
loop_
_entity_poly.entity_id
_entity_poly.type
_entity_poly.pdbx_seq_one_letter_code
_entity_poly.pdbx_strand_id
1 'polypeptide(L)'
;MGNKKSFGCFMYALFSMIMLISVTIVSVLVANETLKSGWIYTIVIPILLWFCISAIISKKQQAKLPMIQSNAILVEKTQDNHRSGSTYFLTFDLEDGGRKTFKVELNQFAEVEKNEKGLLKYKQMNKKREHYLSYLFVEFEKEQ
;
A
#
# COMPACT_ATOMS: atom_id res chain seq x y z
N MET A 1 -16.34 2.89 -17.90
CA MET A 1 -15.40 3.07 -16.77
C MET A 1 -16.13 2.86 -15.46
N GLY A 2 -16.04 1.65 -14.88
CA GLY A 2 -16.75 1.31 -13.64
C GLY A 2 -16.18 2.03 -12.42
N ASN A 3 -17.06 2.62 -11.62
CA ASN A 3 -16.76 3.48 -10.48
C ASN A 3 -16.07 2.69 -9.35
N LYS A 4 -14.75 2.49 -9.42
CA LYS A 4 -13.95 1.69 -8.45
C LYS A 4 -14.04 2.20 -7.00
N LYS A 5 -14.38 3.48 -6.79
CA LYS A 5 -14.67 4.05 -5.46
C LYS A 5 -15.97 3.50 -4.85
N SER A 6 -16.95 3.15 -5.69
CA SER A 6 -18.23 2.59 -5.24
C SER A 6 -18.07 1.18 -4.65
N PHE A 7 -17.20 0.35 -5.24
CA PHE A 7 -16.99 -1.02 -4.76
C PHE A 7 -16.38 -1.09 -3.36
N GLY A 8 -15.42 -0.21 -3.03
CA GLY A 8 -14.86 -0.14 -1.69
C GLY A 8 -15.91 0.27 -0.66
N CYS A 9 -16.68 1.32 -0.94
CA CYS A 9 -17.75 1.81 -0.06
C CYS A 9 -18.84 0.74 0.15
N PHE A 10 -19.22 0.05 -0.92
CA PHE A 10 -20.19 -1.04 -0.90
C PHE A 10 -19.71 -2.22 -0.05
N MET A 11 -18.44 -2.63 -0.17
CA MET A 11 -17.87 -3.70 0.65
C MET A 11 -17.79 -3.33 2.13
N TYR A 12 -17.47 -2.07 2.46
CA TYR A 12 -17.51 -1.59 3.85
C TYR A 12 -18.93 -1.56 4.41
N ALA A 13 -19.92 -1.14 3.62
CA ALA A 13 -21.32 -1.13 4.02
C ALA A 13 -21.88 -2.54 4.23
N LEU A 14 -21.54 -3.50 3.36
CA LEU A 14 -21.89 -4.90 3.55
C LEU A 14 -21.25 -5.48 4.81
N PHE A 15 -19.98 -5.18 5.06
CA PHE A 15 -19.29 -5.66 6.25
C PHE A 15 -19.89 -5.11 7.54
N SER A 16 -20.19 -3.81 7.61
CA SER A 16 -20.82 -3.23 8.79
C SER A 16 -22.20 -3.83 9.06
N MET A 17 -22.97 -4.12 8.01
CA MET A 17 -24.28 -4.77 8.12
C MET A 17 -24.15 -6.20 8.65
N ILE A 18 -23.18 -6.99 8.16
CA ILE A 18 -22.91 -8.35 8.63
C ILE A 18 -22.43 -8.35 10.10
N MET A 19 -21.57 -7.40 10.48
CA MET A 19 -21.12 -7.23 11.86
C MET A 19 -22.27 -6.87 12.80
N LEU A 20 -23.18 -5.98 12.38
CA LEU A 20 -24.37 -5.66 13.15
C LEU A 20 -25.25 -6.90 13.35
N ILE A 21 -25.59 -7.61 12.27
CA ILE A 21 -26.43 -8.82 12.33
C ILE A 21 -25.80 -9.89 13.23
N SER A 22 -24.50 -10.14 13.12
CA SER A 22 -23.80 -11.12 13.96
C SER A 22 -23.81 -10.72 15.44
N VAL A 23 -23.57 -9.46 15.76
CA VAL A 23 -23.67 -8.95 17.15
C VAL A 23 -25.09 -9.12 17.71
N THR A 24 -26.13 -8.81 16.92
CA THR A 24 -27.52 -8.98 17.36
C THR A 24 -27.87 -10.45 17.61
N ILE A 25 -27.46 -11.36 16.72
CA ILE A 25 -27.69 -12.81 16.86
C ILE A 25 -26.98 -13.36 18.11
N VAL A 26 -25.72 -12.96 18.33
CA VAL A 26 -24.96 -13.36 19.54
C VAL A 26 -25.62 -12.84 20.79
N SER A 27 -26.10 -11.59 20.78
CA SER A 27 -26.76 -10.99 21.95
C SER A 27 -28.04 -11.74 22.33
N VAL A 28 -28.82 -12.16 21.33
CA VAL A 28 -30.05 -12.98 21.54
C VAL A 28 -29.70 -14.40 22.02
N LEU A 29 -28.65 -15.02 21.50
CA LEU A 29 -28.20 -16.36 21.91
C LEU A 29 -27.58 -16.39 23.31
N VAL A 30 -26.83 -15.35 23.68
CA VAL A 30 -26.26 -15.19 25.03
C VAL A 30 -27.35 -14.92 26.05
N ALA A 31 -28.38 -14.13 25.71
CA ALA A 31 -29.54 -13.88 26.55
C ALA A 31 -30.36 -15.16 26.83
N ASN A 32 -30.36 -16.13 25.92
CA ASN A 32 -31.03 -17.43 26.08
C ASN A 32 -30.14 -18.50 26.73
N GLU A 33 -29.04 -18.11 27.40
CA GLU A 33 -28.05 -18.94 28.12
C GLU A 33 -27.44 -20.14 27.35
N THR A 34 -27.72 -20.27 26.06
CA THR A 34 -27.47 -21.50 25.32
C THR A 34 -26.03 -21.64 24.85
N LEU A 35 -25.24 -20.55 24.79
CA LEU A 35 -23.89 -20.56 24.22
C LEU A 35 -22.95 -19.53 24.89
N LYS A 36 -22.48 -19.82 26.11
CA LYS A 36 -21.41 -19.02 26.78
C LYS A 36 -20.05 -19.07 26.07
N SER A 37 -19.82 -20.04 25.17
CA SER A 37 -18.56 -20.20 24.41
C SER A 37 -18.66 -19.88 22.91
N GLY A 38 -19.86 -19.69 22.36
CA GLY A 38 -20.09 -19.51 20.92
C GLY A 38 -19.73 -18.13 20.37
N TRP A 39 -19.65 -17.11 21.24
CA TRP A 39 -19.44 -15.71 20.87
C TRP A 39 -18.10 -15.44 20.17
N ILE A 40 -17.06 -16.21 20.51
CA ILE A 40 -15.73 -16.13 19.89
C ILE A 40 -15.82 -16.50 18.41
N TYR A 41 -16.53 -17.58 18.07
CA TYR A 41 -16.68 -18.05 16.69
C TYR A 41 -17.48 -17.08 15.82
N THR A 42 -18.45 -16.38 16.40
CA THR A 42 -19.32 -15.42 15.69
C THR A 42 -18.70 -14.05 15.46
N ILE A 43 -17.71 -13.63 16.26
CA ILE A 43 -17.11 -12.29 16.15
C ILE A 43 -15.68 -12.37 15.61
N VAL A 44 -14.86 -13.28 16.13
CA VAL A 44 -13.43 -13.32 15.81
C VAL A 44 -13.20 -13.86 14.39
N ILE A 45 -13.94 -14.89 13.97
CA ILE A 45 -13.82 -15.49 12.64
C ILE A 45 -14.15 -14.49 11.51
N PRO A 46 -15.28 -13.75 11.53
CA PRO A 46 -15.57 -12.79 10.47
C PRO A 46 -14.58 -11.62 10.44
N ILE A 47 -14.04 -11.18 11.59
CA ILE A 47 -12.99 -10.15 11.63
C ILE A 47 -11.71 -10.66 10.97
N LEU A 48 -11.25 -11.87 11.31
CA LEU A 48 -10.05 -12.46 10.70
C LEU A 48 -10.23 -12.67 9.18
N LEU A 49 -11.39 -13.19 8.76
CA LEU A 49 -11.73 -13.32 7.34
C LEU A 49 -11.70 -11.98 6.62
N TRP A 50 -12.20 -10.91 7.24
CA TRP A 50 -12.16 -9.57 6.68
C TRP A 50 -10.73 -9.03 6.53
N PHE A 51 -9.87 -9.25 7.52
CA PHE A 51 -8.45 -8.91 7.41
C PHE A 51 -7.77 -9.66 6.27
N CYS A 52 -8.04 -10.96 6.10
CA CYS A 52 -7.50 -11.75 5.00
C CYS A 52 -7.99 -11.25 3.63
N ILE A 53 -9.29 -11.00 3.48
CA ILE A 53 -9.88 -10.52 2.23
C ILE A 53 -9.36 -9.12 1.87
N SER A 54 -9.30 -8.20 2.83
CA SER A 54 -8.80 -6.84 2.61
C SER A 54 -7.31 -6.84 2.21
N ALA A 55 -6.49 -7.69 2.83
CA ALA A 55 -5.08 -7.87 2.45
C ALA A 55 -4.94 -8.39 1.01
N ILE A 56 -5.75 -9.36 0.59
CA ILE A 56 -5.74 -9.92 -0.77
C ILE A 56 -6.18 -8.86 -1.79
N ILE A 57 -7.24 -8.11 -1.51
CA ILE A 57 -7.74 -7.05 -2.39
C ILE A 57 -6.70 -5.95 -2.55
N SER A 58 -6.05 -5.53 -1.46
CA SER A 58 -4.98 -4.52 -1.48
C SER A 58 -3.83 -4.96 -2.38
N LYS A 59 -3.34 -6.20 -2.23
CA LYS A 59 -2.28 -6.77 -3.09
C LYS A 59 -2.68 -6.81 -4.57
N LYS A 60 -3.92 -7.23 -4.88
CA LYS A 60 -4.42 -7.26 -6.27
C LYS A 60 -4.53 -5.86 -6.88
N GLN A 61 -4.83 -4.84 -6.08
CA GLN A 61 -4.87 -3.46 -6.56
C GLN A 61 -3.46 -2.92 -6.84
N GLN A 62 -2.49 -3.27 -6.00
CA GLN A 62 -1.09 -2.91 -6.20
C GLN A 62 -0.49 -3.55 -7.47
N ALA A 63 -0.84 -4.81 -7.75
CA ALA A 63 -0.38 -5.52 -8.95
C ALA A 63 -0.89 -4.90 -10.27
N LYS A 64 -2.03 -4.20 -10.25
CA LYS A 64 -2.66 -3.60 -11.44
C LYS A 64 -2.16 -2.19 -11.77
N LEU A 65 -1.20 -1.65 -11.01
CA LEU A 65 -0.64 -0.34 -11.32
C LEU A 65 0.26 -0.46 -12.56
N PRO A 66 0.11 0.44 -13.55
CA PRO A 66 0.97 0.45 -14.73
C PRO A 66 2.41 0.70 -14.29
N MET A 67 3.32 -0.09 -14.85
CA MET A 67 4.76 0.14 -14.73
C MET A 67 5.10 1.34 -15.61
N ILE A 68 5.68 2.38 -15.03
CA ILE A 68 6.18 3.54 -15.76
C ILE A 68 7.68 3.36 -15.90
N GLN A 69 8.19 3.61 -17.10
CA GLN A 69 9.63 3.58 -17.38
C GLN A 69 10.01 4.93 -17.98
N SER A 70 11.10 5.50 -17.51
CA SER A 70 11.61 6.78 -17.99
C SER A 70 13.10 6.85 -17.72
N ASN A 71 13.85 7.39 -18.66
CA ASN A 71 15.27 7.69 -18.44
C ASN A 71 15.37 8.79 -17.38
N ALA A 72 16.28 8.58 -16.43
CA ALA A 72 16.41 9.43 -15.28
C ALA A 72 17.87 9.59 -14.88
N ILE A 73 18.17 10.73 -14.27
CA ILE A 73 19.49 11.05 -13.72
C ILE A 73 19.35 11.20 -12.22
N LEU A 74 20.15 10.47 -11.44
CA LEU A 74 20.16 10.65 -10.00
C LEU A 74 20.80 12.00 -9.64
N VAL A 75 20.04 12.89 -9.02
CA VAL A 75 20.51 14.24 -8.66
C VAL A 75 20.77 14.42 -7.17
N GLU A 76 20.11 13.65 -6.31
CA GLU A 76 20.26 13.79 -4.87
C GLU A 76 20.13 12.46 -4.12
N LYS A 77 20.93 12.33 -3.06
CA LYS A 77 20.88 11.24 -2.10
C LYS A 77 20.66 11.84 -0.71
N THR A 78 19.57 11.46 -0.05
CA THR A 78 19.23 11.96 1.28
C THR A 78 19.08 10.78 2.22
N GLN A 79 19.76 10.82 3.36
CA GLN A 79 19.60 9.86 4.45
C GLN A 79 19.01 10.58 5.64
N ASP A 80 17.86 10.11 6.10
CA ASP A 80 17.21 10.62 7.31
C ASP A 80 17.38 9.61 8.44
N ASN A 81 18.11 10.01 9.48
CA ASN A 81 18.39 9.15 10.62
C ASN A 81 17.38 9.43 11.73
N HIS A 82 16.49 8.47 11.98
CA HIS A 82 15.56 8.52 13.10
C HIS A 82 16.03 7.63 14.24
N ARG A 83 15.53 7.88 15.46
CA ARG A 83 15.81 7.04 16.65
C ARG A 83 15.47 5.55 16.45
N SER A 84 14.54 5.23 15.56
CA SER A 84 14.08 3.87 15.26
C SER A 84 14.72 3.26 14.01
N GLY A 85 15.64 3.96 13.34
CA GLY A 85 16.30 3.48 12.12
C GLY A 85 16.51 4.58 11.08
N SER A 86 17.25 4.25 10.02
CA SER A 86 17.56 5.16 8.93
C SER A 86 16.60 4.96 7.75
N THR A 87 16.18 6.06 7.14
CA THR A 87 15.40 6.07 5.91
C THR A 87 16.22 6.67 4.78
N TYR A 88 16.23 6.01 3.63
CA TYR A 88 17.05 6.39 2.48
C TYR A 88 16.17 6.90 1.34
N PHE A 89 16.55 8.03 0.76
CA PHE A 89 15.82 8.67 -0.33
C PHE A 89 16.77 8.98 -1.50
N LEU A 90 16.28 8.72 -2.71
CA LEU A 90 16.93 9.04 -3.97
C LEU A 90 16.04 9.97 -4.78
N THR A 91 16.57 11.11 -5.24
CA THR A 91 15.87 12.07 -6.09
C THR A 91 16.43 11.99 -7.50
N PHE A 92 15.55 11.79 -8.48
CA PHE A 92 15.89 11.70 -9.89
C PHE A 92 15.24 12.84 -10.68
N ASP A 93 15.99 13.36 -11.63
CA ASP A 93 15.48 14.21 -12.70
C ASP A 93 15.14 13.32 -13.89
N LEU A 94 13.89 13.38 -14.34
CA LEU A 94 13.36 12.63 -15.48
C LEU A 94 13.54 13.45 -16.77
N GLU A 95 13.53 12.76 -17.93
CA GLU A 95 13.57 13.41 -19.24
C GLU A 95 12.41 14.36 -19.52
N ASP A 96 11.25 14.16 -18.89
CA ASP A 96 10.09 15.06 -19.01
C ASP A 96 10.26 16.38 -18.24
N GLY A 97 11.43 16.59 -17.62
CA GLY A 97 11.74 17.74 -16.77
C GLY A 97 11.15 17.63 -15.36
N GLY A 98 10.50 16.50 -15.04
CA GLY A 98 9.96 16.22 -13.73
C GLY A 98 11.02 15.74 -12.74
N ARG A 99 11.01 16.28 -11.52
CA ARG A 99 11.83 15.76 -10.42
C ARG A 99 11.01 14.84 -9.54
N LYS A 100 11.52 13.63 -9.26
CA LYS A 100 10.84 12.64 -8.40
C LYS A 100 11.77 12.08 -7.34
N THR A 101 11.29 12.07 -6.09
CA THR A 101 11.99 11.48 -4.95
C THR A 101 11.34 10.16 -4.52
N PHE A 102 12.17 9.15 -4.33
CA PHE A 102 11.78 7.80 -3.98
C PHE A 102 12.43 7.39 -2.67
N LYS A 103 11.65 6.75 -1.80
CA LYS A 103 12.18 6.01 -0.66
C LYS A 103 12.67 4.65 -1.16
N VAL A 104 13.91 4.31 -0.83
CA VAL A 104 14.57 3.07 -1.27
C VAL A 104 15.14 2.30 -0.09
N GLU A 105 15.52 1.06 -0.34
CA GLU A 105 16.25 0.24 0.62
C GLU A 105 17.73 0.61 0.67
N LEU A 106 18.42 0.22 1.75
CA LEU A 106 19.84 0.53 1.94
C LEU A 106 20.71 0.01 0.79
N ASN A 107 20.44 -1.21 0.28
CA ASN A 107 21.22 -1.81 -0.80
C ASN A 107 21.12 -0.98 -2.08
N GLN A 108 19.90 -0.60 -2.46
CA GLN A 108 19.65 0.27 -3.62
C GLN A 108 20.26 1.66 -3.42
N PHE A 109 20.23 2.19 -2.19
CA PHE A 109 20.88 3.46 -1.88
C PHE A 109 22.41 3.38 -2.01
N ALA A 110 23.03 2.25 -1.66
CA ALA A 110 24.47 2.05 -1.75
C ALA A 110 24.94 1.86 -3.19
N GLU A 111 24.17 1.16 -4.03
CA GLU A 111 24.55 0.81 -5.40
C GLU A 111 24.54 1.98 -6.39
N VAL A 112 23.69 2.99 -6.19
CA VAL A 112 23.51 4.08 -7.15
C VAL A 112 24.35 5.30 -6.78
N GLU A 113 25.09 5.83 -7.75
CA GLU A 113 25.95 7.01 -7.58
C GLU A 113 25.28 8.30 -8.08
N LYS A 114 25.68 9.43 -7.48
CA LYS A 114 25.15 10.74 -7.88
C LYS A 114 25.57 11.04 -9.33
N ASN A 115 24.67 11.64 -10.10
CA ASN A 115 24.78 11.93 -11.53
C ASN A 115 24.79 10.70 -12.46
N GLU A 116 24.49 9.52 -11.91
CA GLU A 116 24.34 8.31 -12.71
C GLU A 116 23.06 8.40 -13.56
N LYS A 117 23.19 8.08 -14.85
CA LYS A 117 22.08 8.02 -15.80
C LYS A 117 21.66 6.58 -15.99
N GLY A 118 20.36 6.37 -16.14
CA GLY A 118 19.83 5.04 -16.35
C GLY A 118 18.34 5.04 -16.55
N LEU A 119 17.78 3.84 -16.70
CA LEU A 119 16.36 3.62 -16.87
C LEU A 119 15.70 3.44 -15.50
N LEU A 120 14.82 4.36 -15.13
CA LEU A 120 14.05 4.29 -13.91
C LEU A 120 12.70 3.61 -14.17
N LYS A 121 12.46 2.48 -13.52
CA LYS A 121 11.20 1.74 -13.56
C LYS A 121 10.46 1.90 -12.23
N TYR A 122 9.26 2.47 -12.26
CA TYR A 122 8.48 2.70 -11.04
C TYR A 122 6.98 2.51 -11.21
N LYS A 123 6.30 2.14 -10.12
CA LYS A 123 4.83 2.08 -10.04
C LYS A 123 4.30 3.20 -9.16
N GLN A 124 3.61 4.15 -9.77
CA GLN A 124 2.98 5.26 -9.07
C GLN A 124 1.62 4.83 -8.52
N MET A 125 1.45 4.91 -7.20
CA MET A 125 0.14 4.78 -6.58
C MET A 125 -0.62 6.09 -6.81
N ASN A 126 -1.76 6.03 -7.50
CA ASN A 126 -2.56 7.20 -7.83
C ASN A 126 -3.29 7.70 -6.56
N LYS A 127 -2.55 8.34 -5.65
CA LYS A 127 -3.12 9.14 -4.56
C LYS A 127 -3.01 10.58 -4.99
N LYS A 128 -4.17 11.22 -5.06
CA LYS A 128 -4.45 12.64 -5.34
C LYS A 128 -3.84 13.60 -4.28
N ARG A 129 -2.68 13.27 -3.70
CA ARG A 129 -1.93 14.05 -2.72
C ARG A 129 -0.52 14.19 -3.25
N GLU A 130 -0.23 15.37 -3.79
CA GLU A 130 1.02 15.76 -4.45
C GLU A 130 2.21 15.93 -3.50
N HIS A 131 2.10 15.44 -2.26
CA HIS A 131 3.16 15.59 -1.29
C HIS A 131 3.48 14.23 -0.67
N TYR A 132 4.63 13.72 -1.09
CA TYR A 132 5.41 12.62 -0.53
C TYR A 132 4.98 11.17 -0.87
N LEU A 133 5.88 10.49 -1.61
CA LEU A 133 6.24 9.08 -1.41
C LEU A 133 5.15 8.02 -1.66
N SER A 134 4.31 8.17 -2.68
CA SER A 134 3.34 7.14 -3.07
C SER A 134 3.86 6.23 -4.20
N TYR A 135 5.05 5.68 -4.05
CA TYR A 135 5.63 4.71 -4.99
C TYR A 135 5.72 3.34 -4.33
N LEU A 136 5.34 2.31 -5.08
CA LEU A 136 5.23 0.95 -4.55
C LEU A 136 6.39 0.05 -4.94
N PHE A 137 7.07 0.42 -6.02
CA PHE A 137 8.17 -0.32 -6.60
C PHE A 137 9.06 0.67 -7.33
N VAL A 138 10.38 0.52 -7.13
CA VAL A 138 11.41 1.35 -7.76
C VAL A 138 12.59 0.43 -8.06
N GLU A 139 13.00 0.46 -9.32
CA GLU A 139 14.17 -0.25 -9.83
C GLU A 139 14.90 0.70 -10.79
N PHE A 140 16.21 0.81 -10.63
CA PHE A 140 17.06 1.68 -11.44
C PHE A 140 18.10 0.81 -12.15
N GLU A 141 18.07 0.84 -13.47
CA GLU A 141 18.94 0.04 -14.32
C GLU A 141 19.98 0.97 -14.96
N LYS A 142 21.26 0.73 -14.67
CA LYS A 142 22.38 1.56 -15.14
C LYS A 142 22.60 1.37 -16.63
N GLU A 143 22.82 2.44 -17.39
CA GLU A 143 23.40 2.32 -18.73
C GLU A 143 24.88 1.93 -18.59
N GLN A 144 25.27 0.80 -19.19
CA GLN A 144 26.67 0.34 -19.25
C GLN A 144 27.48 1.14 -20.27
#